data_AF-A0AA97HX23-F1
#
_entry.id   AF-A0AA97HX23-F1
#
_cell.length_a   1.000
_cell.length_b   1.000
_cell.length_c   1.000
_cell.angle_alpha   90.00
_cell.angle_beta   90.00
_cell.angle_gamma   90.00
#
_symmetry.space_group_name_H-M   'P 1'
#
loop_
_entity.id
_entity.type
_entity.pdbx_description
1 polymer ?
#
loop_
_entity_poly.entity_id
_entity_poly.type
_entity_poly.pdbx_seq_one_letter_code
_entity_poly.pdbx_strand_id
1 'polypeptide(L)'
;MFKRNLHQIPVGGFILADKGYQGLYAVYPNSLLPLKAKKHFTLDPELKIDNQEINQRRISIEHIFDRLKTFKILAERYRNRGKRLGLRFNLIAGIYNMELSRK
;
A
#
# COMPACT_ATOMS: atom_id res chain seq x y z
N MET A 1 -12.80 3.06 4.97
CA MET A 1 -11.82 3.85 4.19
C MET A 1 -11.81 3.46 2.72
N PHE A 2 -11.58 2.18 2.36
CA PHE A 2 -11.57 1.72 0.96
C PHE A 2 -12.93 1.79 0.25
N LYS A 3 -14.04 1.51 0.94
CA LYS A 3 -15.41 1.52 0.35
C LYS A 3 -15.80 2.81 -0.40
N ARG A 4 -15.24 3.96 -0.03
CA ARG A 4 -15.58 5.26 -0.66
C ARG A 4 -14.71 5.60 -1.87
N ASN A 5 -13.52 5.00 -1.98
CA ASN A 5 -12.51 5.39 -2.96
C ASN A 5 -12.23 4.32 -4.03
N LEU A 6 -13.02 3.23 -4.08
CA LEU A 6 -12.85 2.18 -5.11
C LEU A 6 -13.02 2.71 -6.53
N HIS A 7 -13.82 3.76 -6.72
CA HIS A 7 -14.00 4.43 -8.02
C HIS A 7 -12.70 5.05 -8.58
N GLN A 8 -11.68 5.25 -7.75
CA GLN A 8 -10.38 5.78 -8.17
C GLN A 8 -9.45 4.69 -8.73
N ILE A 9 -9.82 3.43 -8.57
CA ILE A 9 -9.04 2.29 -9.02
C ILE A 9 -9.43 2.04 -10.48
N PRO A 10 -8.45 1.96 -11.41
CA PRO A 10 -8.73 1.62 -12.80
C PRO A 10 -9.52 0.31 -12.89
N VAL A 11 -10.45 0.24 -13.85
CA VAL A 11 -11.23 -0.98 -14.10
C VAL A 11 -10.27 -2.13 -14.42
N GLY A 12 -10.41 -3.25 -13.71
CA GLY A 12 -9.52 -4.41 -13.84
C GLY A 12 -8.18 -4.26 -13.10
N GLY A 13 -7.93 -3.14 -12.41
CA GLY A 13 -6.72 -2.93 -11.62
C GLY A 13 -6.56 -3.99 -10.52
N PHE A 14 -5.33 -4.35 -10.19
CA PHE A 14 -5.02 -5.28 -9.11
C PHE A 14 -4.55 -4.52 -7.87
N ILE A 15 -5.05 -4.88 -6.69
CA ILE A 15 -4.64 -4.24 -5.42
C ILE A 15 -3.79 -5.19 -4.59
N LEU A 16 -2.52 -4.84 -4.37
CA LEU A 16 -1.71 -5.42 -3.31
C LEU A 16 -1.81 -4.53 -2.07
N ALA A 17 -2.35 -5.05 -0.97
CA ALA A 17 -2.59 -4.24 0.24
C ALA A 17 -2.03 -4.88 1.51
N ASP A 18 -1.83 -4.02 2.51
CA ASP A 18 -1.39 -4.44 3.85
C ASP A 18 -2.49 -5.19 4.61
N LYS A 19 -2.08 -5.99 5.59
CA LYS A 19 -2.96 -6.76 6.48
C LYS A 19 -4.00 -5.89 7.20
N GLY A 20 -3.73 -4.60 7.42
CA GLY A 20 -4.69 -3.65 7.97
C GLY A 20 -5.95 -3.44 7.12
N TYR A 21 -5.93 -3.81 5.84
CA TYR A 21 -7.08 -3.74 4.92
C TYR A 21 -7.94 -5.01 4.92
N GLN A 22 -7.95 -5.74 6.03
CA GLN A 22 -8.76 -6.95 6.19
C GLN A 22 -10.24 -6.66 5.83
N GLY A 23 -10.82 -7.49 4.96
CA GLY A 23 -12.16 -7.31 4.40
C GLY A 23 -12.22 -6.62 3.04
N LEU A 24 -11.08 -6.20 2.46
CA LEU A 24 -11.03 -5.62 1.11
C LEU A 24 -11.56 -6.58 0.03
N TYR A 25 -11.23 -7.87 0.14
CA TYR A 25 -11.68 -8.95 -0.75
C TYR A 25 -13.20 -9.02 -0.91
N ALA A 26 -13.97 -8.64 0.13
CA ALA A 26 -15.43 -8.66 0.07
C ALA A 26 -16.02 -7.53 -0.79
N VAL A 27 -15.23 -6.48 -1.07
CA VAL A 27 -15.67 -5.31 -1.85
C VAL A 27 -14.90 -5.18 -3.16
N TYR A 28 -13.70 -5.74 -3.24
CA TYR A 28 -12.87 -5.76 -4.44
C TYR A 28 -12.16 -7.11 -4.58
N PRO A 29 -12.72 -8.05 -5.38
CA PRO A 29 -12.20 -9.41 -5.51
C PRO A 29 -10.77 -9.46 -6.09
N ASN A 30 -10.40 -8.49 -6.94
CA ASN A 30 -9.08 -8.42 -7.55
C ASN A 30 -8.04 -7.80 -6.61
N SER A 31 -7.93 -8.34 -5.39
CA SER A 31 -7.00 -7.87 -4.37
C SER A 31 -6.25 -9.02 -3.69
N LEU A 32 -5.00 -8.74 -3.31
CA LEU A 32 -4.11 -9.66 -2.61
C LEU A 32 -3.64 -9.01 -1.31
N LEU A 33 -3.88 -9.72 -0.21
CA LEU A 33 -3.55 -9.28 1.13
C LEU A 33 -3.06 -10.46 1.97
N PRO A 34 -2.14 -10.25 2.92
CA PRO A 34 -1.76 -11.30 3.83
C PRO A 34 -2.95 -11.81 4.66
N LEU A 35 -3.11 -13.12 4.72
CA LEU A 35 -4.16 -13.77 5.52
C LEU A 35 -3.80 -13.73 7.00
N LYS A 36 -4.80 -13.38 7.82
CA LYS A 36 -4.70 -13.35 9.28
C LYS A 36 -5.25 -14.65 9.86
N ALA A 37 -4.46 -15.29 10.74
CA ALA A 37 -4.96 -16.41 11.53
C ALA A 37 -6.15 -15.99 12.41
N LYS A 38 -7.12 -16.90 12.58
CA LYS A 38 -8.24 -16.67 13.51
C LYS A 38 -7.72 -16.68 14.95
N LYS A 39 -8.44 -16.01 15.85
CA LYS A 39 -8.10 -16.03 17.29
C LYS A 39 -8.10 -17.48 17.77
N HIS A 40 -7.04 -17.90 18.47
CA HIS A 40 -6.83 -19.27 18.97
C HIS A 40 -6.52 -20.35 17.92
N PHE A 41 -6.28 -19.98 16.66
CA PHE A 41 -5.87 -20.91 15.61
C PHE A 41 -4.52 -20.51 15.02
N THR A 42 -3.71 -21.50 14.65
CA THR A 42 -2.50 -21.29 13.86
C THR A 42 -2.86 -21.11 12.40
N LEU A 43 -2.02 -20.37 11.67
CA LEU A 43 -2.14 -20.30 10.22
C LEU A 43 -1.59 -21.60 9.62
N ASP A 44 -2.34 -22.16 8.67
CA ASP A 44 -1.92 -23.30 7.87
C ASP A 44 -0.52 -23.04 7.27
N PRO A 45 0.42 -24.01 7.31
CA PRO A 45 1.71 -23.92 6.63
C PRO A 45 1.64 -23.41 5.18
N GLU A 46 0.66 -23.82 4.38
CA GLU A 46 0.55 -23.37 2.97
C GLU A 46 0.26 -21.86 2.90
N LEU A 47 -0.69 -21.38 3.70
CA LEU A 47 -1.04 -19.96 3.78
C LEU A 47 0.11 -19.10 4.34
N LYS A 48 1.06 -19.69 5.08
CA LYS A 48 2.29 -19.00 5.49
C LYS A 48 3.23 -18.77 4.31
N ILE A 49 3.35 -19.73 3.40
CA ILE A 49 4.16 -19.60 2.18
C ILE A 49 3.57 -18.49 1.30
N ASP A 50 2.24 -18.49 1.10
CA ASP A 50 1.55 -17.42 0.35
C ASP A 50 1.82 -16.05 0.98
N ASN A 51 1.65 -15.94 2.31
CA ASN A 51 1.94 -14.71 3.04
C ASN A 51 3.41 -14.27 2.89
N GLN A 52 4.35 -15.22 2.84
CA GLN A 52 5.76 -14.91 2.64
C GLN A 52 6.01 -14.31 1.25
N GLU A 53 5.39 -14.86 0.21
CA GLU A 53 5.48 -14.30 -1.14
C GLU A 53 4.85 -12.89 -1.22
N ILE A 54 3.68 -12.70 -0.61
CA ILE A 54 3.01 -11.40 -0.51
C ILE A 54 3.92 -10.38 0.17
N ASN A 55 4.54 -10.77 1.29
CA ASN A 55 5.45 -9.90 2.02
C ASN A 55 6.71 -9.58 1.21
N GLN A 56 7.28 -10.54 0.47
CA GLN A 56 8.42 -10.27 -0.42
C GLN A 56 8.09 -9.21 -1.47
N ARG A 57 6.91 -9.30 -2.11
CA ARG A 57 6.45 -8.31 -3.08
C ARG A 57 6.26 -6.93 -2.44
N ARG A 58 5.86 -6.88 -1.17
CA ARG A 58 5.66 -5.63 -0.43
C ARG A 58 6.94 -4.93 0.03
N ILE A 59 8.03 -5.68 0.25
CA ILE A 59 9.32 -5.11 0.69
C ILE A 59 9.78 -4.01 -0.28
N SER A 60 9.63 -4.22 -1.59
CA SER A 60 9.98 -3.20 -2.61
C SER A 60 9.19 -1.90 -2.44
N ILE A 61 7.88 -2.02 -2.17
CA ILE A 61 6.98 -0.89 -1.90
C ILE A 61 7.38 -0.18 -0.60
N GLU A 62 7.73 -0.94 0.43
CA GLU A 62 8.18 -0.40 1.72
C GLU A 62 9.50 0.38 1.58
N HIS A 63 10.45 -0.12 0.78
CA HIS A 63 11.67 0.60 0.44
C HIS A 63 11.38 1.92 -0.28
N ILE A 64 10.43 1.93 -1.23
CA ILE A 64 10.00 3.17 -1.91
C ILE A 64 9.43 4.15 -0.89
N PHE A 65 8.52 3.72 -0.01
CA PHE A 65 7.95 4.59 1.01
C PHE A 65 8.99 5.12 1.98
N ASP A 66 9.99 4.32 2.34
CA ASP A 66 11.10 4.76 3.18
C ASP A 66 11.91 5.88 2.50
N ARG A 67 12.19 5.73 1.19
CA ARG A 67 12.80 6.80 0.39
C ARG A 67 11.93 8.05 0.32
N LEU A 68 10.62 7.90 0.14
CA LEU A 68 9.69 9.04 0.13
C LEU A 68 9.60 9.74 1.50
N LYS A 69 9.81 9.03 2.61
CA LYS A 69 9.82 9.62 3.96
C LYS A 69 11.03 10.53 4.22
N THR A 70 12.07 10.50 3.39
CA THR A 70 13.14 11.53 3.44
C THR A 70 12.58 12.94 3.31
N PHE A 71 11.48 13.10 2.57
CA PHE A 71 10.70 14.32 2.56
C PHE A 71 9.90 14.43 3.87
N LYS A 72 10.33 15.31 4.78
CA LYS A 72 9.70 15.53 6.10
C LYS A 72 8.19 15.78 6.06
N ILE A 73 7.68 16.30 4.95
CA ILE A 73 6.23 16.46 4.70
C ILE A 73 5.44 15.14 4.75
N LEU A 74 6.10 14.00 4.48
CA LEU A 74 5.54 12.64 4.50
C LEU A 74 5.92 11.87 5.77
N ALA A 75 7.03 12.21 6.43
CA ALA A 75 7.47 11.56 7.67
C ALA A 75 6.90 12.20 8.94
N GLU A 76 6.72 13.52 8.95
CA GLU A 76 6.27 14.27 10.12
C GLU A 76 4.78 14.63 10.04
N ARG A 77 4.22 15.12 11.16
CA ARG A 77 2.85 15.62 11.18
C ARG A 77 2.71 16.81 10.22
N TYR A 78 1.86 16.63 9.22
CA TYR A 78 1.53 17.68 8.27
C TYR A 78 0.67 18.76 8.92
N ARG A 79 1.22 19.99 9.06
CA ARG A 79 0.54 21.14 9.69
C ARG A 79 -0.08 22.15 8.71
N ASN A 80 -0.12 21.82 7.41
CA ASN A 80 -0.63 22.71 6.36
C ASN A 80 -2.08 22.38 5.97
N ARG A 81 -2.72 23.23 5.15
CA ARG A 81 -4.08 22.96 4.62
C ARG A 81 -4.12 21.61 3.88
N GLY A 82 -4.97 20.70 4.35
CA GLY A 82 -5.07 19.31 3.85
C GLY A 82 -5.52 19.18 2.40
N LYS A 83 -6.25 20.16 1.85
CA LYS A 83 -6.77 20.12 0.47
C LYS A 83 -5.70 19.92 -0.60
N ARG A 84 -4.44 20.33 -0.34
CA ARG A 84 -3.32 20.20 -1.29
C ARG A 84 -2.36 19.06 -0.97
N LEU A 85 -2.65 18.22 0.04
CA LEU A 85 -1.75 17.14 0.43
C LEU A 85 -1.53 16.15 -0.71
N GLY A 86 -2.60 15.74 -1.41
CA GLY A 86 -2.51 14.83 -2.55
C GLY A 86 -1.65 15.38 -3.69
N LEU A 87 -1.80 16.67 -4.03
CA LEU A 87 -0.97 17.31 -5.06
C LEU A 87 0.52 17.29 -4.66
N ARG A 88 0.83 17.62 -3.39
CA ARG A 88 2.22 17.62 -2.90
C ARG A 88 2.81 16.21 -2.91
N PHE A 89 2.02 15.21 -2.51
CA PHE A 89 2.43 13.81 -2.57
C PHE A 89 2.73 13.38 -4.02
N ASN A 90 1.83 13.69 -4.95
CA ASN A 90 2.00 13.34 -6.37
C ASN A 90 3.25 13.99 -6.98
N LEU A 91 3.54 15.24 -6.64
CA LEU A 91 4.75 15.92 -7.11
C LEU A 91 6.03 15.26 -6.58
N ILE A 92 6.06 14.90 -5.29
CA ILE A 92 7.21 14.21 -4.68
C ILE A 92 7.40 12.83 -5.33
N ALA A 93 6.32 12.07 -5.50
CA ALA A 93 6.37 10.78 -6.18
C ALA A 93 6.84 10.92 -7.63
N GLY A 94 6.39 11.96 -8.34
CA GLY A 94 6.84 12.28 -9.70
C GLY A 94 8.34 12.54 -9.77
N ILE A 95 8.89 13.35 -8.86
CA ILE A 95 10.32 13.61 -8.77
C ILE A 95 11.10 12.31 -8.51
N TYR A 96 10.66 11.52 -7.53
CA TYR A 96 11.29 10.24 -7.23
C TYR A 96 11.28 9.26 -8.42
N ASN A 97 10.16 9.19 -9.15
CA ASN A 97 10.06 8.34 -10.34
C ASN A 97 10.99 8.82 -11.47
N MET A 98 11.14 10.13 -11.65
CA MET A 98 12.11 10.69 -12.61
C MET A 98 13.56 10.38 -12.23
N GLU A 99 13.89 10.37 -10.94
CA GLU A 99 15.21 9.96 -10.47
C GLU A 99 15.44 8.46 -10.68
N LEU A 100 14.41 7.64 -10.45
CA LEU A 100 14.47 6.20 -10.64
C LEU A 100 14.67 5.84 -12.11
N SER A 101 14.01 6.54 -13.05
CA SER A 101 14.13 6.28 -14.49
C SER A 101 15.48 6.70 -15.09
N ARG A 102 16.28 7.48 -14.36
CA ARG A 102 17.62 7.93 -14.78
C ARG A 102 18.74 7.00 -14.31
N LYS A 103 18.42 6.06 -13.42
CA LYS A 103 19.34 5.01 -12.95
C LYS A 103 19.18 3.77 -13.82
#